data_AF-A0A1Y2CU33-F1
#
_entry.id   AF-A0A1Y2CU33-F1
#
_cell.length_a   1.000
_cell.length_b   1.000
_cell.length_c   1.000
_cell.angle_alpha   90.00
_cell.angle_beta   90.00
_cell.angle_gamma   90.00
#
_symmetry.space_group_name_H-M   'P 1'
#
loop_
_entity.id
_entity.type
_entity.pdbx_description
1 polymer ?
#
loop_
_entity_poly.entity_id
_entity_poly.type
_entity_poly.pdbx_seq_one_letter_code
_entity_poly.pdbx_strand_id
1 'polypeptide(L)'
;MQSARSENKDQFKSDERCSPHFSKDLHVGGGYLTVHQAVGDLIDFYNVQFYNQNGMAYDTCQSIFYASGGGIPGTSVFEIAKKGIPLNKLVVGKPISWDGVVNSGYMDPWIMATCLPDAKAKGWDAGVMGWQYSLDPSYQWISALNTQL
;
A
#
# COMPACT_ATOMS: atom_id res chain seq x y z
N MET A 1 1.81 42.31 -0.97
CA MET A 1 2.89 41.30 -0.90
C MET A 1 2.55 40.34 0.22
N GLN A 2 1.89 39.22 -0.06
CA GLN A 2 1.65 38.17 0.93
C GLN A 2 2.93 37.34 1.04
N SER A 3 3.50 37.35 2.24
CA SER A 3 4.67 36.55 2.60
C SER A 3 4.32 35.07 2.48
N ALA A 4 5.01 34.35 1.59
CA ALA A 4 4.94 32.91 1.54
C ALA A 4 5.50 32.36 2.86
N ARG A 5 4.64 31.75 3.68
CA ARG A 5 5.11 30.90 4.78
C ARG A 5 5.95 29.79 4.16
N SER A 6 7.20 29.66 4.59
CA SER A 6 8.03 28.50 4.30
C SER A 6 7.28 27.24 4.72
N GLU A 7 7.07 26.31 3.79
CA GLU A 7 6.52 24.99 4.11
C GLU A 7 7.46 24.30 5.11
N ASN A 8 6.91 23.87 6.24
CA ASN A 8 7.66 23.18 7.27
C ASN A 8 8.05 21.79 6.74
N LYS A 9 9.35 21.51 6.64
CA LYS A 9 9.90 20.22 6.17
C LYS A 9 9.63 19.05 7.13
N ASP A 10 8.96 19.31 8.25
CA ASP A 10 8.67 18.33 9.32
C ASP A 10 7.22 17.80 9.29
N GLN A 11 6.42 18.14 8.28
CA GLN A 11 5.06 17.61 8.13
C GLN A 11 5.05 16.41 7.17
N PHE A 12 4.70 15.23 7.68
CA PHE A 12 4.46 14.04 6.86
C PHE A 12 3.16 14.17 6.07
N LYS A 13 3.22 13.95 4.75
CA LYS A 13 2.08 13.92 3.84
C LYS A 13 1.88 12.49 3.32
N SER A 14 0.76 11.87 3.69
CA SER A 14 0.35 10.56 3.22
C SER A 14 -0.99 10.61 2.49
N ASP A 15 -1.22 9.64 1.62
CA ASP A 15 -2.53 9.42 0.98
C ASP A 15 -2.93 7.94 1.04
N GLU A 16 -4.22 7.68 1.24
CA GLU A 16 -4.81 6.36 1.40
C GLU A 16 -5.69 6.03 0.20
N ARG A 17 -5.30 5.04 -0.60
CA ARG A 17 -6.09 4.63 -1.77
C ARG A 17 -6.01 3.14 -2.01
N CYS A 18 -7.09 2.62 -2.59
CA CYS A 18 -7.13 1.24 -3.05
C CYS A 18 -6.15 1.04 -4.20
N SER A 19 -5.43 -0.09 -4.19
CA SER A 19 -4.44 -0.48 -5.20
C SER A 19 -4.88 -0.24 -6.67
N PRO A 20 -6.14 -0.50 -7.08
CA PRO A 20 -6.64 -0.18 -8.41
C PRO A 20 -6.54 1.29 -8.86
N HIS A 21 -6.47 2.25 -7.93
CA HIS A 21 -6.32 3.68 -8.26
C HIS A 21 -4.95 3.99 -8.90
N PHE A 22 -4.01 3.06 -8.85
CA PHE A 22 -2.72 3.12 -9.55
C PHE A 22 -2.77 2.43 -10.94
N SER A 23 -3.95 2.36 -11.55
CA SER A 23 -4.16 1.88 -12.91
C SER A 23 -4.62 3.02 -13.84
N LYS A 24 -3.86 3.25 -14.91
CA LYS A 24 -4.28 4.15 -16.01
C LYS A 24 -5.45 3.56 -16.81
N ASP A 25 -5.56 2.24 -16.86
CA ASP A 25 -6.57 1.55 -17.66
C ASP A 25 -7.97 1.63 -17.03
N LEU A 26 -8.03 1.74 -15.69
CA LEU A 26 -9.30 1.90 -14.97
C LEU A 26 -9.73 3.36 -14.80
N HIS A 27 -8.77 4.28 -14.74
CA HIS A 27 -9.03 5.68 -14.50
C HIS A 27 -8.57 6.49 -15.70
N VAL A 28 -9.52 6.92 -16.52
CA VAL A 28 -9.27 7.72 -17.74
C VAL A 28 -8.39 8.96 -17.47
N GLY A 29 -8.45 9.52 -16.26
CA GLY A 29 -7.58 10.61 -15.80
C GLY A 29 -6.21 10.19 -15.24
N GLY A 30 -5.80 8.92 -15.39
CA GLY A 30 -4.55 8.33 -14.91
C GLY A 30 -4.50 8.00 -13.41
N GLY A 31 -5.58 8.27 -12.67
CA GLY A 31 -5.69 7.95 -11.25
C GLY A 31 -4.57 8.56 -10.41
N TYR A 32 -4.05 7.79 -9.47
CA TYR A 32 -2.98 8.25 -8.57
C TYR A 32 -1.61 8.37 -9.24
N LEU A 33 -1.44 7.80 -10.43
CA LEU A 33 -0.23 8.02 -11.21
C LEU A 33 -0.16 9.47 -11.69
N THR A 34 -1.30 10.08 -12.04
CA THR A 34 -1.36 11.51 -12.39
C THR A 34 -1.08 12.40 -11.18
N VAL A 35 -1.60 12.04 -10.00
CA VAL A 35 -1.30 12.76 -8.74
C VAL A 35 0.19 12.67 -8.44
N HIS A 36 0.78 11.47 -8.52
CA HIS A 36 2.20 11.28 -8.29
C HIS A 36 3.06 12.05 -9.31
N GLN A 37 2.65 12.11 -10.58
CA GLN A 37 3.35 12.92 -11.59
C GLN A 37 3.29 14.42 -11.28
N ALA A 38 2.19 14.92 -10.71
CA ALA A 38 2.02 16.33 -10.41
C ALA A 38 2.70 16.77 -9.10
N VAL A 39 2.62 15.94 -8.06
CA VAL A 39 3.01 16.31 -6.68
C VAL A 39 3.67 15.17 -5.90
N GLY A 40 4.12 14.10 -6.56
CA GLY A 40 4.67 12.91 -5.92
C GLY A 40 5.93 13.14 -5.09
N ASP A 41 6.68 14.20 -5.40
CA ASP A 41 7.85 14.63 -4.62
C ASP A 41 7.47 15.21 -3.26
N LEU A 42 6.23 15.69 -3.10
CA LEU A 42 5.70 16.23 -1.85
C LEU A 42 5.02 15.17 -0.97
N ILE A 43 4.79 13.96 -1.50
CA ILE A 43 4.11 12.88 -0.78
C ILE A 43 5.17 11.94 -0.22
N ASP A 44 5.21 11.73 1.09
CA ASP A 44 6.21 10.86 1.71
C ASP A 44 5.95 9.40 1.36
N PHE A 45 4.69 8.96 1.49
CA PHE A 45 4.26 7.61 1.17
C PHE A 45 2.76 7.53 0.86
N TYR A 46 2.38 6.43 0.23
CA TYR A 46 1.01 6.02 -0.04
C TYR A 46 0.67 4.81 0.84
N ASN A 47 -0.37 4.94 1.65
CA ASN A 47 -0.99 3.82 2.33
C ASN A 47 -1.89 3.09 1.32
N VAL A 48 -1.32 2.16 0.56
CA VAL A 48 -2.02 1.45 -0.52
C VAL A 48 -2.85 0.32 0.05
N GLN A 49 -4.18 0.42 -0.04
CA GLN A 49 -5.09 -0.59 0.47
C GLN A 49 -5.15 -1.80 -0.48
N PHE A 50 -4.63 -2.93 -0.02
CA PHE A 50 -4.65 -4.23 -0.70
C PHE A 50 -5.77 -5.12 -0.16
N TYR A 51 -7.00 -4.60 -0.12
CA TYR A 51 -8.22 -5.29 0.36
C TYR A 51 -9.48 -4.56 -0.13
N ASN A 52 -10.66 -5.17 0.01
CA ASN A 52 -11.97 -4.66 -0.44
C ASN A 52 -12.12 -4.38 -1.94
N GLN A 53 -11.45 -5.16 -2.79
CA GLN A 53 -11.42 -4.93 -4.25
C GLN A 53 -12.36 -5.88 -5.02
N ASN A 54 -13.58 -6.08 -4.53
CA ASN A 54 -14.69 -6.79 -5.22
C ASN A 54 -14.30 -8.15 -5.84
N GLY A 55 -13.64 -9.03 -5.06
CA GLY A 55 -13.25 -10.38 -5.50
C GLY A 55 -11.84 -10.48 -6.06
N MET A 56 -11.13 -9.35 -6.21
CA MET A 56 -9.68 -9.36 -6.39
C MET A 56 -9.01 -9.81 -5.09
N ALA A 57 -8.30 -10.93 -5.17
CA ALA A 57 -7.67 -11.58 -4.04
C ALA A 57 -6.24 -11.05 -3.90
N TYR A 58 -6.09 -9.98 -3.10
CA TYR A 58 -4.78 -9.51 -2.64
C TYR A 58 -4.29 -10.29 -1.41
N ASP A 59 -4.77 -11.51 -1.18
CA ASP A 59 -4.57 -12.29 0.05
C ASP A 59 -3.32 -13.20 0.00
N THR A 60 -2.48 -13.06 -1.02
CA THR A 60 -1.22 -13.81 -1.16
C THR A 60 -0.02 -12.89 -1.39
N CYS A 61 1.17 -13.35 -1.01
CA CYS A 61 2.43 -12.64 -1.31
C CYS A 61 2.57 -12.32 -2.80
N GLN A 62 2.19 -13.26 -3.68
CA GLN A 62 2.22 -13.07 -5.13
C GLN A 62 1.33 -11.91 -5.55
N SER A 63 0.07 -11.88 -5.08
CA SER A 63 -0.90 -10.85 -5.41
C SER A 63 -0.55 -9.46 -4.88
N ILE A 64 0.10 -9.39 -3.71
CA ILE A 64 0.48 -8.13 -3.08
C ILE A 64 1.72 -7.55 -3.77
N PHE A 65 2.76 -8.36 -3.96
CA PHE A 65 4.07 -7.85 -4.37
C PHE A 65 4.34 -7.96 -5.87
N TYR A 66 3.95 -9.06 -6.53
CA TYR A 66 4.50 -9.41 -7.83
C TYR A 66 3.54 -9.25 -9.00
N ALA A 67 2.30 -9.70 -8.83
CA ALA A 67 1.28 -9.67 -9.87
C ALA A 67 -0.10 -9.67 -9.23
N SER A 68 -0.85 -8.56 -9.35
CA SER A 68 -2.16 -8.39 -8.69
C SER A 68 -3.21 -9.45 -9.07
N GLY A 69 -2.99 -10.19 -10.16
CA GLY A 69 -3.92 -11.19 -10.65
C GLY A 69 -5.31 -10.60 -10.94
N GLY A 70 -6.31 -11.46 -11.13
CA GLY A 70 -7.71 -11.05 -11.27
C GLY A 70 -8.01 -10.10 -12.45
N GLY A 71 -9.13 -9.37 -12.37
CA GLY A 71 -9.63 -8.47 -13.42
C GLY A 71 -8.93 -7.10 -13.52
N ILE A 72 -7.95 -6.81 -12.66
CA ILE A 72 -7.22 -5.52 -12.63
C ILE A 72 -5.70 -5.79 -12.48
N PRO A 73 -5.02 -6.18 -13.56
CA PRO A 73 -3.57 -6.40 -13.55
C PRO A 73 -2.79 -5.10 -13.33
N GLY A 74 -1.52 -5.21 -12.97
CA GLY A 74 -0.63 -4.06 -12.89
C GLY A 74 -0.72 -3.27 -11.59
N THR A 75 -1.30 -3.82 -10.53
CA THR A 75 -1.62 -3.07 -9.29
C THR A 75 -0.96 -3.65 -8.04
N SER A 76 -0.14 -4.69 -8.16
CA SER A 76 0.76 -5.12 -7.08
C SER A 76 1.90 -4.11 -6.86
N VAL A 77 2.60 -4.19 -5.72
CA VAL A 77 3.69 -3.26 -5.34
C VAL A 77 4.72 -3.10 -6.46
N PHE A 78 5.28 -4.19 -6.99
CA PHE A 78 6.30 -4.11 -8.04
C PHE A 78 5.73 -3.69 -9.40
N GLU A 79 4.46 -3.93 -9.65
CA GLU A 79 3.80 -3.43 -10.86
C GLU A 79 3.54 -1.92 -10.78
N ILE A 80 3.08 -1.41 -9.63
CA ILE A 80 2.91 0.03 -9.39
C ILE A 80 4.26 0.73 -9.49
N ALA A 81 5.32 0.12 -8.92
CA ALA A 81 6.66 0.71 -8.98
C ALA A 81 7.19 0.85 -10.40
N LYS A 82 6.93 -0.12 -11.28
CA LYS A 82 7.25 -0.04 -12.72
C LYS A 82 6.53 1.11 -13.44
N LYS A 83 5.46 1.67 -12.85
CA LYS A 83 4.73 2.83 -13.38
C LYS A 83 5.25 4.17 -12.86
N GLY A 84 6.34 4.16 -12.08
CA GLY A 84 7.10 5.36 -11.69
C GLY A 84 6.96 5.77 -10.23
N ILE A 85 6.25 5.03 -9.39
CA ILE A 85 6.21 5.32 -7.94
C ILE A 85 7.37 4.60 -7.24
N PRO A 86 8.23 5.31 -6.49
CA PRO A 86 9.33 4.67 -5.77
C PRO A 86 8.85 3.61 -4.75
N LEU A 87 9.59 2.51 -4.64
CA LEU A 87 9.23 1.39 -3.75
C LEU A 87 9.14 1.80 -2.28
N ASN A 88 9.99 2.74 -1.85
CA ASN A 88 10.00 3.29 -0.50
C ASN A 88 8.79 4.15 -0.15
N LYS A 89 7.92 4.46 -1.12
CA LYS A 89 6.65 5.19 -0.92
C LYS A 89 5.43 4.27 -0.91
N LEU A 90 5.56 2.96 -1.14
CA LEU A 90 4.42 2.05 -1.29
C LEU A 90 4.17 1.23 -0.03
N VAL A 91 3.53 1.84 0.98
CA VAL A 91 3.14 1.15 2.21
C VAL A 91 2.03 0.15 1.92
N VAL A 92 2.21 -1.10 2.35
CA VAL A 92 1.23 -2.17 2.15
C VAL A 92 0.14 -2.06 3.21
N GLY A 93 -1.05 -1.66 2.82
CA GLY A 93 -2.23 -1.57 3.68
C GLY A 93 -3.02 -2.88 3.73
N LYS A 94 -3.27 -3.40 4.94
CA LYS A 94 -4.00 -4.64 5.18
C LYS A 94 -5.01 -4.53 6.31
N PRO A 95 -6.14 -5.25 6.22
CA PRO A 95 -7.02 -5.36 7.37
C PRO A 95 -6.33 -6.22 8.44
N ILE A 96 -6.47 -5.82 9.70
CA ILE A 96 -5.86 -6.52 10.84
C ILE A 96 -6.56 -7.87 11.09
N SER A 97 -7.88 -7.91 10.91
CA SER A 97 -8.70 -9.11 11.06
C SER A 97 -9.75 -9.17 9.96
N TRP A 98 -10.51 -10.27 9.90
CA TRP A 98 -11.67 -10.39 9.02
C TRP A 98 -12.74 -9.31 9.26
N ASP A 99 -12.84 -8.75 10.47
CA ASP A 99 -13.79 -7.67 10.77
C ASP A 99 -13.39 -6.33 10.13
N GLY A 100 -12.12 -6.20 9.71
CA GLY A 100 -11.59 -5.02 9.02
C GLY A 100 -11.85 -5.02 7.52
N VAL A 101 -12.50 -6.05 6.98
CA VAL A 101 -12.73 -6.23 5.54
C VAL A 101 -14.20 -6.57 5.28
N VAL A 102 -14.75 -6.04 4.19
CA VAL A 102 -16.14 -6.29 3.77
C VAL A 102 -16.20 -7.42 2.74
N ASN A 103 -15.19 -7.53 1.87
CA ASN A 103 -15.23 -8.46 0.73
C ASN A 103 -13.99 -9.39 0.63
N SER A 104 -12.79 -8.84 0.42
CA SER A 104 -11.59 -9.63 0.08
C SER A 104 -10.29 -9.01 0.57
N GLY A 105 -9.23 -9.82 0.69
CA GLY A 105 -7.85 -9.34 0.90
C GLY A 105 -7.33 -9.39 2.33
N TYR A 106 -8.08 -9.98 3.27
CA TYR A 106 -7.48 -10.43 4.54
C TYR A 106 -6.39 -11.48 4.26
N MET A 107 -5.29 -11.36 4.97
CA MET A 107 -4.17 -12.29 4.91
C MET A 107 -3.66 -12.48 6.33
N ASP A 108 -3.39 -13.74 6.70
CA ASP A 108 -2.79 -14.03 8.01
C ASP A 108 -1.44 -13.27 8.15
N PRO A 109 -1.20 -12.54 9.25
CA PRO A 109 -0.03 -11.70 9.38
C PRO A 109 1.28 -12.51 9.48
N TRP A 110 1.25 -13.76 9.95
CA TRP A 110 2.42 -14.64 9.96
C TRP A 110 2.77 -15.11 8.55
N ILE A 111 1.77 -15.41 7.72
CA ILE A 111 2.00 -15.72 6.31
C ILE A 111 2.56 -14.49 5.61
N MET A 112 2.00 -13.30 5.85
CA MET A 112 2.51 -12.06 5.28
C MET A 112 3.97 -11.79 5.69
N ALA A 113 4.32 -12.02 6.96
CA ALA A 113 5.68 -11.86 7.45
C ALA A 113 6.70 -12.69 6.64
N THR A 114 6.33 -13.87 6.15
CA THR A 114 7.29 -14.73 5.41
C THR A 114 7.77 -14.14 4.08
N CYS A 115 7.05 -13.20 3.47
CA CYS A 115 7.43 -12.63 2.17
C CYS A 115 7.92 -11.18 2.23
N LEU A 116 7.87 -10.52 3.40
CA LEU A 116 8.47 -9.21 3.59
C LEU A 116 10.00 -9.22 3.33
N PRO A 117 10.79 -10.23 3.77
CA PRO A 117 12.21 -10.30 3.45
C PRO A 117 12.49 -10.38 1.95
N ASP A 118 11.71 -11.15 1.20
CA ASP A 118 11.85 -11.27 -0.25
C ASP A 118 11.53 -9.96 -0.96
N ALA A 119 10.53 -9.23 -0.46
CA ALA A 119 10.21 -7.90 -0.97
C ALA A 119 11.33 -6.89 -0.68
N LYS A 120 11.90 -6.92 0.53
CA LYS A 120 13.05 -6.10 0.94
C LYS A 120 14.30 -6.38 0.10
N ALA A 121 14.57 -7.66 -0.19
CA ALA A 121 15.65 -8.06 -1.09
C ALA A 121 15.48 -7.53 -2.53
N LYS A 122 14.27 -7.08 -2.89
CA LYS A 122 13.94 -6.44 -4.18
C LYS A 122 13.88 -4.91 -4.11
N GLY A 123 14.30 -4.33 -2.99
CA GLY A 123 14.41 -2.88 -2.80
C GLY A 123 13.15 -2.22 -2.25
N TRP A 124 12.18 -2.97 -1.74
CA TRP A 124 11.02 -2.40 -1.05
C TRP A 124 11.30 -2.21 0.44
N ASP A 125 11.04 -1.02 0.98
CA ASP A 125 11.35 -0.64 2.37
C ASP A 125 10.31 0.34 2.96
N ALA A 126 9.09 0.40 2.40
CA ALA A 126 8.08 1.39 2.81
C ALA A 126 7.34 1.05 4.12
N GLY A 127 7.17 -0.24 4.44
CA GLY A 127 6.46 -0.69 5.64
C GLY A 127 5.00 -1.10 5.43
N VAL A 128 4.28 -1.36 6.53
CA VAL A 128 2.92 -1.93 6.51
C VAL A 128 1.97 -1.04 7.30
N MET A 129 0.73 -0.92 6.83
CA MET A 129 -0.37 -0.25 7.51
C MET A 129 -1.45 -1.27 7.86
N GLY A 130 -1.94 -1.23 9.10
CA GLY A 130 -3.00 -2.10 9.61
C GLY A 130 -4.33 -1.35 9.79
N TRP A 131 -5.38 -1.78 9.07
CA TRP A 131 -6.75 -1.31 9.23
C TRP A 131 -7.56 -2.26 10.14
N GLN A 132 -7.90 -1.92 11.36
CA GLN A 132 -7.58 -0.69 12.09
C GLN A 132 -7.18 -1.04 13.52
N TYR A 133 -6.53 -0.11 14.21
CA TYR A 133 -5.92 -0.29 15.53
C TYR A 133 -6.77 -1.10 16.53
N SER A 134 -8.08 -0.82 16.64
CA SER A 134 -8.98 -1.51 17.58
C SER A 134 -9.14 -3.01 17.32
N LEU A 135 -8.71 -3.50 16.16
CA LEU A 135 -8.74 -4.90 15.78
C LEU A 135 -7.47 -5.67 16.18
N ASP A 136 -6.46 -5.00 16.74
CA ASP A 136 -5.24 -5.64 17.29
C ASP A 136 -5.12 -5.47 18.82
N PRO A 137 -6.13 -5.87 19.62
CA PRO A 137 -6.13 -5.63 21.07
C PRO A 137 -5.03 -6.39 21.82
N SER A 138 -4.45 -7.43 21.21
CA SER A 138 -3.37 -8.26 21.77
C SER A 138 -2.00 -7.95 21.17
N TYR A 139 -1.90 -6.97 20.26
CA TYR A 139 -0.68 -6.62 19.53
C TYR A 139 -0.09 -7.78 18.69
N GLN A 140 -0.86 -8.85 18.47
CA GLN A 140 -0.39 -10.02 17.74
C GLN A 140 -0.15 -9.72 16.27
N TRP A 141 -1.00 -8.87 15.67
CA TRP A 141 -0.85 -8.53 14.26
C TRP A 141 0.43 -7.74 14.04
N ILE A 142 0.65 -6.67 14.82
CA ILE A 142 1.86 -5.87 14.69
C ILE A 142 3.11 -6.65 15.10
N SER A 143 3.03 -7.49 16.14
CA SER A 143 4.17 -8.30 16.59
C SER A 143 4.62 -9.31 15.54
N ALA A 144 3.70 -9.89 14.77
CA ALA A 144 4.04 -10.83 13.70
C ALA A 144 4.88 -10.13 12.59
N LEU A 145 4.49 -8.92 12.20
CA LEU A 145 5.10 -8.20 11.08
C LEU A 145 6.36 -7.43 11.50
N ASN A 146 6.41 -6.86 12.70
CA ASN A 146 7.50 -6.01 13.17
C ASN A 146 8.86 -6.73 13.20
N THR A 147 8.89 -8.06 13.20
CA THR A 147 10.15 -8.82 13.14
C THR A 147 10.84 -8.73 11.77
N GLN A 148 10.15 -8.26 10.74
CA GLN A 148 10.62 -8.26 9.35
C GLN A 148 10.76 -6.85 8.75
N LEU A 149 10.20 -5.82 9.40
CA LEU A 149 10.23 -4.42 8.95
C LEU A 149 11.54 -3.74 9.36
#